data_AF-A0A836H786-F1
#
_entry.id   AF-A0A836H786-F1
#
_cell.length_a   1.000
_cell.length_b   1.000
_cell.length_c   1.000
_cell.angle_alpha   90.00
_cell.angle_beta   90.00
_cell.angle_gamma   90.00
#
_symmetry.space_group_name_H-M   'P 1'
#
loop_
_entity.id
_entity.type
_entity.pdbx_description
1 polymer ?
#
loop_
_entity_poly.entity_id
_entity_poly.type
_entity_poly.pdbx_seq_one_letter_code
_entity_poly.pdbx_strand_id
1 'polypeptide(L)'
;MNATPVVSKNTMSVEAEAGVILHQCQEACAREGLLFPLTMGSKGSSMVGGNVSTNAGGIHFARYGSMHSNVLGVEVVTARGDVLNMMSTLRKDNAGYDLKHLFIGSEGTLGVVTRAAIKLYPQPASKQLAMFRLADFESVLQLYHLANIYLAECMSAFEVMDGESLTTSPAKEVPYERTYKSDVFRGGKDFSAAYFCVLVETNGSNEEHDFDKLSGFVEAAQAKLGEKLNGGGQFEPILSQSAAQSEQLWALREGIPVHLASSGLIYKYDVAFPIHQFYGIVEHTREILYRQQQMSPDEVIVVGYGHFGDGNVHLNVVDLTRSYGEKLDAALYPAVYEYCAAHGGSISAEHGVGLQKRDYLHLSRSQETIQLMKDVKAMMDPNGILNPYKVLPLR
;
A
#
# COMPACT_ATOMS: atom_id res chain seq x y z
N MET A 1 -0.67 21.14 -17.70
CA MET A 1 -1.44 21.28 -16.45
C MET A 1 -0.55 20.95 -15.26
N ASN A 2 0.51 21.72 -15.08
CA ASN A 2 1.51 21.56 -14.00
C ASN A 2 1.92 22.91 -13.41
N ALA A 3 1.01 23.89 -13.39
CA ALA A 3 1.24 25.16 -12.74
C ALA A 3 1.62 24.98 -11.27
N THR A 4 2.40 25.91 -10.73
CA THR A 4 2.84 25.88 -9.33
C THR A 4 1.63 25.73 -8.39
N PRO A 5 1.66 24.75 -7.47
CA PRO A 5 0.57 24.56 -6.50
C PRO A 5 0.36 25.77 -5.61
N VAL A 6 -0.90 26.09 -5.33
CA VAL A 6 -1.28 27.17 -4.42
C VAL A 6 -1.50 26.59 -3.04
N VAL A 7 -0.54 26.83 -2.14
CA VAL A 7 -0.58 26.34 -0.75
C VAL A 7 -1.13 27.42 0.16
N SER A 8 -2.06 27.06 1.05
CA SER A 8 -2.71 27.99 1.98
C SER A 8 -2.63 27.47 3.41
N LYS A 9 -1.81 28.12 4.23
CA LYS A 9 -1.74 27.91 5.69
C LYS A 9 -3.06 28.20 6.40
N ASN A 10 -3.79 29.22 5.93
CA ASN A 10 -5.04 29.66 6.56
C ASN A 10 -6.16 28.61 6.41
N THR A 11 -6.16 27.86 5.30
CA THR A 11 -7.16 26.81 5.06
C THR A 11 -6.61 25.40 5.30
N MET A 12 -5.30 25.28 5.52
CA MET A 12 -4.58 24.00 5.60
C MET A 12 -4.87 23.14 4.37
N SER A 13 -4.73 23.73 3.17
CA SER A 13 -5.00 23.06 1.91
C SER A 13 -4.02 23.45 0.80
N VAL A 14 -3.93 22.61 -0.22
CA VAL A 14 -3.23 22.91 -1.48
C VAL A 14 -4.20 22.74 -2.63
N GLU A 15 -4.18 23.68 -3.57
CA GLU A 15 -4.79 23.52 -4.89
C GLU A 15 -3.70 23.23 -5.92
N ALA A 16 -3.87 22.17 -6.71
CA ALA A 16 -2.91 21.77 -7.72
C ALA A 16 -3.62 21.38 -9.03
N GLU A 17 -2.99 21.67 -10.16
CA GLU A 17 -3.38 21.09 -11.43
C GLU A 17 -3.05 19.58 -11.45
N ALA A 18 -3.85 18.82 -12.19
CA ALA A 18 -3.80 17.36 -12.20
C ALA A 18 -2.45 16.78 -12.63
N GLY A 19 -1.67 17.49 -13.44
CA GLY A 19 -0.35 17.07 -13.92
C GLY A 19 0.82 17.51 -13.05
N VAL A 20 0.58 18.15 -11.89
CA VAL A 20 1.63 18.41 -10.91
C VAL A 20 2.16 17.08 -10.37
N ILE A 21 3.48 16.91 -10.35
CA ILE A 21 4.14 15.72 -9.78
C ILE A 21 3.97 15.73 -8.25
N LEU A 22 3.63 14.58 -7.66
CA LEU A 22 3.38 14.44 -6.22
C LEU A 22 4.54 15.02 -5.39
N HIS A 23 5.78 14.67 -5.73
CA HIS A 23 6.96 15.18 -5.03
C HIS A 23 7.07 16.71 -5.09
N GLN A 24 6.81 17.33 -6.24
CA GLN A 24 6.83 18.79 -6.37
C GLN A 24 5.73 19.45 -5.53
N CYS A 25 4.55 18.81 -5.44
CA CYS A 25 3.48 19.25 -4.57
C CYS A 25 3.85 19.13 -3.09
N GLN A 26 4.49 18.03 -2.69
CA GLN A 26 5.01 17.82 -1.33
C GLN A 26 6.05 18.89 -0.96
N GLU A 27 7.01 19.20 -1.85
CA GLU A 27 8.01 20.25 -1.63
C GLU A 27 7.38 21.65 -1.49
N ALA A 28 6.35 21.96 -2.29
CA ALA A 28 5.59 23.19 -2.16
C ALA A 28 4.91 23.29 -0.79
N CYS A 29 4.29 22.21 -0.30
CA CYS A 29 3.68 22.17 1.02
C CYS A 29 4.72 22.27 2.15
N ALA A 30 5.85 21.56 2.02
CA ALA A 30 6.90 21.51 3.02
C ALA A 30 7.58 22.88 3.23
N ARG A 31 7.75 23.68 2.16
CA ARG A 31 8.23 25.07 2.26
C ARG A 31 7.34 25.95 3.13
N GLU A 32 6.05 25.61 3.22
CA GLU A 32 5.08 26.26 4.09
C GLU A 32 4.94 25.57 5.46
N GLY A 33 5.81 24.60 5.80
CA GLY A 33 5.72 23.85 7.06
C GLY A 33 4.51 22.90 7.12
N LEU A 34 3.97 22.53 5.96
CA LEU A 34 2.80 21.66 5.83
C LEU A 34 3.16 20.32 5.19
N LEU A 35 2.45 19.28 5.59
CA LEU A 35 2.55 17.93 5.11
C LEU A 35 1.40 17.63 4.14
N PHE A 36 1.76 17.11 2.97
CA PHE A 36 0.82 16.46 2.06
C PHE A 36 0.58 15.02 2.54
N PRO A 37 -0.69 14.56 2.65
CA PRO A 37 -1.04 13.34 3.40
C PRO A 37 -0.69 12.01 2.72
N LEU A 38 -0.15 12.05 1.51
CA LEU A 38 0.15 10.88 0.69
C LEU A 38 1.65 10.80 0.45
N THR A 39 2.22 9.62 0.63
CA THR A 39 3.58 9.30 0.21
C THR A 39 3.64 7.87 -0.31
N MET A 40 4.39 7.66 -1.40
CA MET A 40 4.52 6.38 -2.08
C MET A 40 5.83 6.34 -2.87
N GLY A 41 6.29 5.14 -3.25
CA GLY A 41 7.55 4.97 -3.99
C GLY A 41 7.58 5.69 -5.35
N SER A 42 6.42 5.88 -6.01
CA SER A 42 6.32 6.55 -7.31
C SER A 42 6.17 8.09 -7.21
N LYS A 43 6.35 8.69 -6.03
CA LYS A 43 6.17 10.14 -5.80
C LYS A 43 6.92 11.05 -6.78
N GLY A 44 8.07 10.61 -7.30
CA GLY A 44 8.89 11.36 -8.25
C GLY A 44 8.33 11.44 -9.68
N SER A 45 7.30 10.65 -10.01
CA SER A 45 6.70 10.60 -11.35
C SER A 45 5.17 10.59 -11.34
N SER A 46 4.54 10.12 -10.26
CA SER A 46 3.09 10.13 -10.11
C SER A 46 2.57 11.57 -10.07
N MET A 47 1.43 11.80 -10.71
CA MET A 47 0.78 13.11 -10.77
C MET A 47 -0.45 13.17 -9.85
N VAL A 48 -0.76 14.36 -9.33
CA VAL A 48 -1.90 14.58 -8.40
C VAL A 48 -3.21 14.04 -8.96
N GLY A 49 -3.52 14.30 -10.22
CA GLY A 49 -4.74 13.80 -10.87
C GLY A 49 -4.77 12.28 -10.99
N GLY A 50 -3.60 11.65 -11.21
CA GLY A 50 -3.45 10.20 -11.17
C GLY A 50 -3.72 9.66 -9.77
N ASN A 51 -3.13 10.26 -8.73
CA ASN A 51 -3.34 9.85 -7.34
C ASN A 51 -4.83 9.92 -6.95
N VAL A 52 -5.53 10.99 -7.35
CA VAL A 52 -6.98 11.14 -7.17
C VAL A 52 -7.72 10.04 -7.94
N SER A 53 -7.43 9.88 -9.23
CA SER A 53 -8.15 8.97 -10.12
C SER A 53 -8.00 7.50 -9.72
N THR A 54 -6.89 7.11 -9.09
CA THR A 54 -6.68 5.74 -8.60
C THR A 54 -7.02 5.57 -7.12
N ASN A 55 -7.47 6.64 -6.43
CA ASN A 55 -7.61 6.66 -4.96
C ASN A 55 -6.35 6.12 -4.26
N ALA A 56 -5.19 6.64 -4.66
CA ALA A 56 -3.91 6.07 -4.26
C ALA A 56 -3.74 6.04 -2.72
N GLY A 57 -3.21 4.92 -2.23
CA GLY A 57 -2.78 4.75 -0.85
C GLY A 57 -1.29 4.96 -0.67
N GLY A 58 -0.72 4.34 0.36
CA GLY A 58 0.71 4.41 0.63
C GLY A 58 1.03 4.37 2.11
N ILE A 59 2.30 4.63 2.44
CA ILE A 59 2.91 4.26 3.71
C ILE A 59 2.23 4.91 4.95
N HIS A 60 1.67 6.12 4.80
CA HIS A 60 1.00 6.83 5.89
C HIS A 60 -0.53 6.77 5.82
N PHE A 61 -1.10 5.85 5.03
CA PHE A 61 -2.54 5.75 4.86
C PHE A 61 -3.26 5.46 6.19
N ALA A 62 -2.74 4.55 7.02
CA ALA A 62 -3.26 4.30 8.37
C ALA A 62 -3.43 5.56 9.22
N ARG A 63 -2.60 6.58 8.99
CA ARG A 63 -2.61 7.84 9.73
C ARG A 63 -3.48 8.92 9.11
N TYR A 64 -3.31 9.17 7.81
CA TYR A 64 -3.95 10.30 7.13
C TYR A 64 -5.17 9.90 6.31
N GLY A 65 -5.37 8.61 6.06
CA GLY A 65 -6.49 8.04 5.30
C GLY A 65 -6.36 8.21 3.79
N SER A 66 -7.42 7.78 3.11
CA SER A 66 -7.52 7.75 1.65
C SER A 66 -7.56 9.11 0.96
N MET A 67 -7.51 9.10 -0.37
CA MET A 67 -7.83 10.29 -1.17
C MET A 67 -9.28 10.73 -0.96
N HIS A 68 -10.24 9.83 -0.73
CA HIS A 68 -11.60 10.22 -0.35
C HIS A 68 -11.64 11.04 0.96
N SER A 69 -10.73 10.77 1.90
CA SER A 69 -10.66 11.49 3.18
C SER A 69 -9.98 12.86 3.05
N ASN A 70 -9.10 13.03 2.07
CA ASN A 70 -8.21 14.18 1.97
C ASN A 70 -8.52 15.13 0.82
N VAL A 71 -9.18 14.69 -0.24
CA VAL A 71 -9.62 15.56 -1.33
C VAL A 71 -10.80 16.41 -0.87
N LEU A 72 -10.65 17.72 -0.91
CA LEU A 72 -11.67 18.71 -0.53
C LEU A 72 -12.53 19.12 -1.74
N GLY A 73 -11.95 19.12 -2.93
CA GLY A 73 -12.65 19.46 -4.16
C GLY A 73 -11.86 19.02 -5.40
N VAL A 74 -12.56 18.91 -6.53
CA VAL A 74 -11.99 18.54 -7.82
C VAL A 74 -12.63 19.34 -8.94
N GLU A 75 -11.85 19.63 -9.97
CA GLU A 75 -12.37 20.05 -11.27
C GLU A 75 -12.25 18.87 -12.24
N VAL A 76 -13.32 18.60 -13.00
CA VAL A 76 -13.39 17.46 -13.92
C VAL A 76 -13.97 17.88 -15.26
N VAL A 77 -13.37 17.40 -16.35
CA VAL A 77 -13.93 17.48 -17.70
C VAL A 77 -14.64 16.16 -18.04
N THR A 78 -15.93 16.22 -18.35
CA THR A 78 -16.74 15.03 -18.68
C THR A 78 -16.53 14.58 -20.13
N ALA A 79 -17.10 13.42 -20.50
CA ALA A 79 -17.08 12.92 -21.88
C ALA A 79 -17.74 13.87 -22.89
N ARG A 80 -18.64 14.76 -22.43
CA ARG A 80 -19.31 15.76 -23.26
C ARG A 80 -18.52 17.05 -23.40
N GLY A 81 -17.40 17.19 -22.67
CA GLY A 81 -16.62 18.43 -22.59
C GLY A 81 -17.13 19.41 -21.53
N ASP A 82 -18.19 19.08 -20.78
CA ASP A 82 -18.65 19.90 -19.67
C ASP A 82 -17.56 19.98 -18.59
N VAL A 83 -17.30 21.18 -18.05
CA VAL A 83 -16.41 21.39 -16.92
C VAL A 83 -17.23 21.41 -15.63
N LEU A 84 -17.07 20.37 -14.82
CA LEU A 84 -17.64 20.29 -13.47
C LEU A 84 -16.65 20.88 -12.49
N ASN A 85 -16.86 22.14 -12.10
CA ASN A 85 -16.07 22.79 -11.06
C ASN A 85 -16.68 22.51 -9.68
N MET A 86 -16.09 21.54 -8.97
CA MET A 86 -16.40 21.22 -7.58
C MET A 86 -15.19 21.52 -6.68
N MET A 87 -14.40 22.53 -7.05
CA MET A 87 -13.26 22.97 -6.23
C MET A 87 -13.78 23.61 -4.95
N SER A 88 -13.21 23.21 -3.82
CA SER A 88 -13.56 23.72 -2.50
C SER A 88 -12.38 23.51 -1.55
N THR A 89 -12.29 24.37 -0.54
CA THR A 89 -11.37 24.22 0.59
C THR A 89 -12.12 24.04 1.91
N LEU A 90 -13.45 23.92 1.85
CA LEU A 90 -14.30 23.71 3.02
C LEU A 90 -14.08 22.32 3.63
N ARG A 91 -14.15 22.25 4.96
CA ARG A 91 -14.05 20.98 5.71
C ARG A 91 -15.37 20.23 5.82
N LYS A 92 -16.47 20.98 5.75
CA LYS A 92 -17.83 20.48 5.87
C LYS A 92 -18.67 21.24 4.86
N ASP A 93 -19.26 20.50 3.95
CA ASP A 93 -20.17 21.03 2.95
C ASP A 93 -21.17 19.92 2.60
N ASN A 94 -22.39 20.07 3.09
CA ASN A 94 -23.47 19.08 2.92
C ASN A 94 -24.55 19.62 1.97
N ALA A 95 -24.21 20.55 1.09
CA ALA A 95 -25.16 21.19 0.16
C ALA A 95 -25.46 20.30 -1.06
N GLY A 96 -26.01 19.10 -0.83
CA GLY A 96 -26.37 18.13 -1.86
C GLY A 96 -25.50 16.87 -1.84
N TYR A 97 -25.41 16.19 -2.98
CA TYR A 97 -24.58 14.99 -3.12
C TYR A 97 -23.10 15.36 -3.24
N ASP A 98 -22.26 14.56 -2.61
CA ASP A 98 -20.81 14.76 -2.66
C ASP A 98 -20.19 14.14 -3.92
N LEU A 99 -20.48 14.76 -5.07
CA LEU A 99 -20.18 14.20 -6.39
C LEU A 99 -18.69 14.03 -6.68
N LYS A 100 -17.80 14.72 -5.96
CA LYS A 100 -16.34 14.53 -6.13
C LYS A 100 -15.92 13.08 -5.89
N HIS A 101 -16.62 12.37 -4.99
CA HIS A 101 -16.32 10.99 -4.66
C HIS A 101 -16.55 10.02 -5.83
N LEU A 102 -17.35 10.37 -6.84
CA LEU A 102 -17.49 9.56 -8.04
C LEU A 102 -16.20 9.52 -8.87
N PHE A 103 -15.40 10.58 -8.82
CA PHE A 103 -14.20 10.71 -9.65
C PHE A 103 -12.93 10.19 -8.98
N ILE A 104 -12.90 10.20 -7.65
CA ILE A 104 -11.84 9.60 -6.85
C ILE A 104 -11.93 8.08 -6.99
N GLY A 105 -10.88 7.43 -7.51
CA GLY A 105 -10.90 5.98 -7.80
C GLY A 105 -11.62 5.57 -9.10
N SER A 106 -12.05 6.53 -9.93
CA SER A 106 -12.74 6.23 -11.20
C SER A 106 -11.81 5.80 -12.34
N GLU A 107 -10.50 5.94 -12.14
CA GLU A 107 -9.44 5.66 -13.12
C GLU A 107 -9.69 6.34 -14.48
N GLY A 108 -10.26 7.55 -14.46
CA GLY A 108 -10.52 8.34 -15.67
C GLY A 108 -11.67 7.82 -16.53
N THR A 109 -12.47 6.85 -16.04
CA THR A 109 -13.59 6.29 -16.79
C THR A 109 -14.85 7.17 -16.73
N LEU A 110 -14.98 8.07 -15.76
CA LEU A 110 -16.16 8.94 -15.61
C LEU A 110 -15.90 10.40 -16.00
N GLY A 111 -14.64 10.79 -16.15
CA GLY A 111 -14.20 12.14 -16.46
C GLY A 111 -12.69 12.28 -16.28
N VAL A 112 -12.13 13.37 -16.80
CA VAL A 112 -10.71 13.71 -16.64
C VAL A 112 -10.57 14.73 -15.52
N VAL A 113 -9.95 14.34 -14.41
CA VAL A 113 -9.59 15.29 -13.33
C VAL A 113 -8.56 16.28 -13.85
N THR A 114 -8.85 17.57 -13.73
CA THR A 114 -8.00 18.67 -14.20
C THR A 114 -7.34 19.44 -13.06
N ARG A 115 -8.01 19.54 -11.91
CA ARG A 115 -7.48 20.17 -10.68
C ARG A 115 -8.01 19.44 -9.44
N ALA A 116 -7.28 19.55 -8.34
CA ALA A 116 -7.70 19.05 -7.04
C ALA A 116 -7.31 20.02 -5.91
N ALA A 117 -8.20 20.16 -4.93
CA ALA A 117 -7.92 20.77 -3.64
C ALA A 117 -7.76 19.67 -2.59
N ILE A 118 -6.66 19.68 -1.86
CA ILE A 118 -6.26 18.58 -0.95
C ILE A 118 -5.97 19.15 0.43
N LYS A 119 -6.50 18.46 1.45
CA LYS A 119 -6.22 18.70 2.88
C LYS A 119 -4.74 18.52 3.17
N LEU A 120 -4.17 19.48 3.89
CA LEU A 120 -2.83 19.39 4.45
C LEU A 120 -2.88 19.23 5.96
N TYR A 121 -1.76 18.77 6.50
CA TYR A 121 -1.51 18.59 7.93
C TYR A 121 -0.29 19.42 8.33
N PRO A 122 -0.09 19.74 9.62
CA PRO A 122 1.19 20.28 10.08
C PRO A 122 2.32 19.29 9.75
N GLN A 123 3.50 19.78 9.39
CA GLN A 123 4.69 18.91 9.39
C GLN A 123 4.94 18.38 10.80
N PRO A 124 5.21 17.07 10.97
CA PRO A 124 5.57 16.51 12.27
C PRO A 124 6.86 17.17 12.78
N ALA A 125 6.85 17.58 14.04
CA ALA A 125 8.04 18.12 14.71
C ALA A 125 8.97 17.00 15.21
N SER A 126 8.43 15.79 15.35
CA SER A 126 9.14 14.59 15.77
C SER A 126 8.80 13.45 14.83
N LYS A 127 9.84 12.69 14.44
CA LYS A 127 9.72 11.46 13.67
C LYS A 127 10.63 10.40 14.27
N GLN A 128 10.07 9.31 14.73
CA GLN A 128 10.84 8.19 15.28
C GLN A 128 10.56 6.92 14.47
N LEU A 129 11.54 6.03 14.39
CA LEU A 129 11.43 4.78 13.65
C LEU A 129 12.04 3.64 14.45
N ALA A 130 11.31 2.54 14.54
CA ALA A 130 11.81 1.27 15.04
C ALA A 130 11.60 0.16 14.02
N MET A 131 12.57 -0.76 13.93
CA MET A 131 12.47 -1.99 13.15
C MET A 131 12.53 -3.19 14.10
N PHE A 132 11.71 -4.21 13.84
CA PHE A 132 11.64 -5.42 14.64
C PHE A 132 11.83 -6.63 13.74
N ARG A 133 12.68 -7.57 14.14
CA ARG A 133 12.68 -8.94 13.62
C ARG A 133 11.79 -9.81 14.51
N LEU A 134 10.88 -10.59 13.92
CA LEU A 134 9.93 -11.45 14.61
C LEU A 134 9.93 -12.85 14.00
N ALA A 135 9.71 -13.87 14.82
CA ALA A 135 9.77 -15.27 14.37
C ALA A 135 8.57 -15.70 13.51
N ASP A 136 7.38 -15.15 13.77
CA ASP A 136 6.13 -15.62 13.17
C ASP A 136 5.10 -14.50 13.00
N PHE A 137 4.02 -14.80 12.28
CA PHE A 137 2.96 -13.84 11.96
C PHE A 137 2.09 -13.48 13.18
N GLU A 138 1.96 -14.41 14.13
CA GLU A 138 1.21 -14.18 15.37
C GLU A 138 1.90 -13.11 16.24
N SER A 139 3.23 -13.12 16.26
CA SER A 139 4.07 -12.07 16.85
C SER A 139 3.86 -10.71 16.17
N VAL A 140 3.63 -10.66 14.84
CA VAL A 140 3.29 -9.43 14.11
C VAL A 140 1.96 -8.84 14.60
N LEU A 141 0.94 -9.68 14.74
CA LEU A 141 -0.38 -9.28 15.26
C LEU A 141 -0.27 -8.73 16.69
N GLN A 142 0.49 -9.40 17.55
CA GLN A 142 0.73 -8.97 18.93
C GLN A 142 1.49 -7.64 19.00
N LEU A 143 2.52 -7.46 18.15
CA LEU A 143 3.24 -6.19 18.04
C LEU A 143 2.33 -5.06 17.58
N TYR A 144 1.46 -5.30 16.58
CA TYR A 144 0.50 -4.30 16.12
C TYR A 144 -0.51 -3.92 17.20
N HIS A 145 -0.98 -4.89 17.99
CA HIS A 145 -1.85 -4.61 19.14
C HIS A 145 -1.15 -3.72 20.17
N LEU A 146 0.10 -4.01 20.50
CA LEU A 146 0.90 -3.16 21.40
C LEU A 146 1.12 -1.77 20.80
N ALA A 147 1.42 -1.65 19.51
CA ALA A 147 1.59 -0.35 18.85
C ALA A 147 0.33 0.54 18.98
N ASN A 148 -0.86 -0.05 18.81
CA ASN A 148 -2.12 0.67 18.99
C ASN A 148 -2.36 1.14 20.44
N ILE A 149 -1.90 0.39 21.44
CA ILE A 149 -2.04 0.77 22.86
C ILE A 149 -1.04 1.87 23.24
N TYR A 150 0.23 1.71 22.86
CA TYR A 150 1.32 2.54 23.37
C TYR A 150 1.58 3.79 22.51
N LEU A 151 1.46 3.67 21.18
CA LEU A 151 1.74 4.75 20.24
C LEU A 151 0.47 5.52 19.88
N ALA A 152 -0.64 4.79 19.73
CA ALA A 152 -1.97 5.32 19.45
C ALA A 152 -1.97 6.43 18.38
N GLU A 153 -2.10 7.69 18.79
CA GLU A 153 -2.22 8.83 17.90
C GLU A 153 -0.89 9.33 17.34
N CYS A 154 0.28 8.81 17.69
CA CYS A 154 1.51 9.18 17.00
C CYS A 154 1.94 8.15 15.95
N MET A 155 1.36 6.95 15.91
CA MET A 155 1.68 5.94 14.89
C MET A 155 1.35 6.47 13.49
N SER A 156 2.36 6.48 12.61
CA SER A 156 2.25 6.96 11.23
C SER A 156 2.39 5.86 10.18
N ALA A 157 3.13 4.79 10.49
CA ALA A 157 3.29 3.63 9.62
C ALA A 157 3.47 2.36 10.44
N PHE A 158 2.96 1.24 9.90
CA PHE A 158 3.23 -0.10 10.38
C PHE A 158 3.35 -1.03 9.17
N GLU A 159 4.58 -1.26 8.74
CA GLU A 159 4.90 -1.99 7.51
C GLU A 159 5.48 -3.36 7.84
N VAL A 160 5.00 -4.39 7.16
CA VAL A 160 5.46 -5.77 7.35
C VAL A 160 6.18 -6.24 6.08
N MET A 161 7.27 -6.97 6.26
CA MET A 161 8.04 -7.63 5.21
C MET A 161 8.35 -9.05 5.68
N ASP A 162 8.08 -10.07 4.88
CA ASP A 162 8.63 -11.40 5.15
C ASP A 162 10.14 -11.44 4.89
N GLY A 163 10.83 -12.39 5.52
CA GLY A 163 12.27 -12.58 5.31
C GLY A 163 12.61 -12.88 3.86
N GLU A 164 11.71 -13.58 3.15
CA GLU A 164 11.88 -13.92 1.75
C GLU A 164 11.92 -12.67 0.83
N SER A 165 11.18 -11.61 1.13
CA SER A 165 11.20 -10.32 0.41
C SER A 165 12.57 -9.65 0.44
N LEU A 166 13.37 -9.93 1.47
CA LEU A 166 14.69 -9.31 1.68
C LEU A 166 15.84 -10.09 1.02
N THR A 167 15.56 -11.28 0.48
CA THR A 167 16.59 -12.14 -0.14
C THR A 167 17.23 -11.49 -1.37
N THR A 168 16.46 -10.73 -2.15
CA THR A 168 16.93 -10.02 -3.35
C THR A 168 17.53 -8.65 -3.07
N SER A 169 17.37 -8.11 -1.86
CA SER A 169 17.95 -6.81 -1.50
C SER A 169 19.49 -6.91 -1.41
N PRO A 170 20.26 -5.82 -1.45
CA PRO A 170 21.71 -5.85 -1.19
C PRO A 170 22.04 -6.25 0.26
N ALA A 171 22.96 -7.22 0.45
CA ALA A 171 23.27 -7.79 1.78
C ALA A 171 23.63 -6.72 2.84
N LYS A 172 24.42 -5.72 2.43
CA LYS A 172 24.86 -4.60 3.26
C LYS A 172 23.72 -3.70 3.78
N GLU A 173 22.54 -3.77 3.19
CA GLU A 173 21.38 -2.92 3.53
C GLU A 173 20.42 -3.63 4.50
N VAL A 174 20.59 -4.94 4.71
CA VAL A 174 19.77 -5.69 5.66
C VAL A 174 20.50 -5.73 7.01
N PRO A 175 19.90 -5.19 8.08
CA PRO A 175 20.57 -5.07 9.38
C PRO A 175 20.57 -6.39 10.19
N TYR A 176 20.02 -7.47 9.63
CA TYR A 176 19.91 -8.79 10.25
C TYR A 176 20.54 -9.89 9.38
N GLU A 177 20.83 -11.02 10.00
CA GLU A 177 21.21 -12.23 9.26
C GLU A 177 20.04 -12.74 8.41
N ARG A 178 20.28 -12.91 7.10
CA ARG A 178 19.28 -13.43 6.18
C ARG A 178 19.11 -14.92 6.33
N THR A 179 17.85 -15.35 6.41
CA THR A 179 17.49 -16.76 6.43
C THR A 179 16.40 -17.04 5.39
N TYR A 180 16.40 -18.25 4.86
CA TYR A 180 15.46 -18.68 3.81
C TYR A 180 15.06 -20.14 4.02
N LYS A 181 13.80 -20.49 3.72
CA LYS A 181 13.20 -21.80 4.02
C LYS A 181 13.15 -22.76 2.81
N SER A 182 14.12 -22.70 1.88
CA SER A 182 14.11 -23.48 0.62
C SER A 182 13.83 -24.98 0.84
N ASP A 183 14.59 -25.66 1.70
CA ASP A 183 14.46 -27.11 1.94
C ASP A 183 13.14 -27.46 2.66
N VAL A 184 12.65 -26.59 3.53
CA VAL A 184 11.37 -26.76 4.23
C VAL A 184 10.20 -26.64 3.25
N PHE A 185 10.26 -25.66 2.35
CA PHE A 185 9.29 -25.46 1.28
C PHE A 185 9.26 -26.66 0.32
N ARG A 186 10.43 -27.14 -0.14
CA ARG A 186 10.52 -28.34 -0.99
C ARG A 186 9.98 -29.59 -0.32
N GLY A 187 10.22 -29.74 0.98
CA GLY A 187 9.70 -30.84 1.77
C GLY A 187 8.19 -30.78 2.00
N GLY A 188 7.54 -29.67 1.63
CA GLY A 188 6.11 -29.45 1.83
C GLY A 188 5.68 -29.47 3.29
N LYS A 189 6.58 -29.14 4.23
CA LYS A 189 6.35 -29.29 5.68
C LYS A 189 5.75 -28.03 6.31
N ASP A 190 6.18 -26.86 5.88
CA ASP A 190 5.79 -25.55 6.43
C ASP A 190 6.01 -24.48 5.34
N PHE A 191 5.02 -23.62 5.10
CA PHE A 191 5.06 -22.54 4.10
C PHE A 191 5.09 -21.13 4.71
N SER A 192 5.18 -21.03 6.04
CA SER A 192 5.35 -19.75 6.73
C SER A 192 6.67 -19.08 6.37
N ALA A 193 6.79 -17.78 6.68
CA ALA A 193 8.03 -17.04 6.51
C ALA A 193 9.17 -17.60 7.37
N ALA A 194 10.42 -17.37 6.94
CA ALA A 194 11.58 -17.60 7.80
C ALA A 194 11.58 -16.69 9.04
N TYR A 195 11.13 -15.45 8.88
CA TYR A 195 10.91 -14.44 9.90
C TYR A 195 10.09 -13.30 9.27
N PHE A 196 9.68 -12.35 10.10
CA PHE A 196 9.09 -11.08 9.67
C PHE A 196 9.96 -9.92 10.11
N CYS A 197 10.10 -8.91 9.27
CA CYS A 197 10.59 -7.60 9.62
C CYS A 197 9.44 -6.61 9.65
N VAL A 198 9.32 -5.85 10.73
CA VAL A 198 8.27 -4.84 10.91
C VAL A 198 8.90 -3.48 11.12
N LEU A 199 8.52 -2.49 10.32
CA LEU A 199 8.85 -1.08 10.54
C LEU A 199 7.66 -0.39 11.21
N VAL A 200 7.93 0.32 12.29
CA VAL A 200 6.97 1.14 13.02
C VAL A 200 7.49 2.57 13.06
N GLU A 201 6.76 3.48 12.44
CA GLU A 201 7.07 4.92 12.45
C GLU A 201 6.08 5.67 13.34
N THR A 202 6.58 6.67 14.06
CA THR A 202 5.75 7.68 14.71
C THR A 202 6.01 9.07 14.14
N ASN A 203 4.94 9.84 13.97
CA ASN A 203 4.96 11.25 13.62
C ASN A 203 4.16 12.04 14.66
N GLY A 204 4.82 12.94 15.37
CA GLY A 204 4.18 13.73 16.43
C GLY A 204 4.70 15.15 16.55
N SER A 205 4.27 15.82 17.61
CA SER A 205 4.50 17.26 17.84
C SER A 205 5.54 17.55 18.91
N ASN A 206 6.00 16.53 19.65
CA ASN A 206 6.95 16.69 20.75
C ASN A 206 7.86 15.47 20.82
N GLU A 207 9.15 15.69 20.60
CA GLU A 207 10.14 14.63 20.51
C GLU A 207 10.27 13.79 21.80
N GLU A 208 10.26 14.44 22.96
CA GLU A 208 10.38 13.77 24.27
C GLU A 208 9.20 12.82 24.51
N HIS A 209 7.96 13.31 24.34
CA HIS A 209 6.78 12.47 24.52
C HIS A 209 6.71 11.31 23.51
N ASP A 210 7.07 11.56 22.25
CA ASP A 210 7.03 10.53 21.21
C ASP A 210 8.13 9.47 21.45
N PHE A 211 9.30 9.89 21.92
CA PHE A 211 10.38 8.99 22.30
C PHE A 211 10.03 8.14 23.52
N ASP A 212 9.41 8.72 24.55
CA ASP A 212 8.94 7.98 25.73
C ASP A 212 7.89 6.93 25.36
N LYS A 213 6.94 7.28 24.48
CA LYS A 213 5.95 6.33 23.94
C LYS A 213 6.60 5.20 23.15
N LEU A 214 7.55 5.52 22.26
CA LEU A 214 8.25 4.50 21.48
C LEU A 214 9.09 3.57 22.38
N SER A 215 9.76 4.15 23.37
CA SER A 215 10.56 3.39 24.34
C SER A 215 9.68 2.44 25.16
N GLY A 216 8.56 2.93 25.71
CA GLY A 216 7.60 2.10 26.44
C GLY A 216 6.97 1.00 25.57
N PHE A 217 6.71 1.30 24.28
CA PHE A 217 6.25 0.30 23.32
C PHE A 217 7.30 -0.80 23.09
N VAL A 218 8.56 -0.44 22.89
CA VAL A 218 9.66 -1.40 22.67
C VAL A 218 9.88 -2.27 23.91
N GLU A 219 9.86 -1.68 25.10
CA GLU A 219 9.97 -2.44 26.36
C GLU A 219 8.83 -3.45 26.51
N ALA A 220 7.59 -3.03 26.22
CA ALA A 220 6.43 -3.92 26.26
C ALA A 220 6.53 -5.04 25.20
N ALA A 221 7.00 -4.72 23.99
CA ALA A 221 7.25 -5.70 22.94
C ALA A 221 8.34 -6.69 23.35
N GLN A 222 9.45 -6.24 23.91
CA GLN A 222 10.53 -7.09 24.41
C GLN A 222 10.04 -8.03 25.52
N ALA A 223 9.25 -7.51 26.48
CA ALA A 223 8.69 -8.33 27.56
C ALA A 223 7.70 -9.39 27.07
N LYS A 224 6.92 -9.08 26.01
CA LYS A 224 5.87 -9.98 25.52
C LYS A 224 6.34 -10.96 24.46
N LEU A 225 7.25 -10.54 23.59
CA LEU A 225 7.65 -11.26 22.37
C LEU A 225 9.09 -11.80 22.47
N GLY A 226 9.92 -11.23 23.36
CA GLY A 226 11.33 -11.60 23.48
C GLY A 226 11.60 -13.02 23.97
N GLU A 227 10.64 -13.67 24.65
CA GLU A 227 10.78 -15.05 25.14
C GLU A 227 10.35 -16.11 24.11
N LYS A 228 9.61 -15.73 23.07
CA LYS A 228 9.14 -16.65 22.00
C LYS A 228 10.26 -16.88 20.97
N LEU A 229 11.28 -17.64 21.36
CA LEU A 229 12.50 -17.89 20.57
C LEU A 229 12.60 -19.30 19.96
N ASN A 230 11.50 -20.07 19.91
CA ASN A 230 11.54 -21.41 19.31
C ASN A 230 11.22 -21.33 17.82
N GLY A 231 12.24 -21.34 16.96
CA GLY A 231 12.03 -21.42 15.50
C GLY A 231 13.04 -20.71 14.59
N GLY A 232 14.10 -20.11 15.12
CA GLY A 232 15.21 -19.57 14.33
C GLY A 232 15.14 -18.08 13.97
N GLY A 233 14.00 -17.42 14.17
CA GLY A 233 13.92 -15.95 14.20
C GLY A 233 14.08 -15.43 15.64
N GLN A 234 15.05 -14.55 15.90
CA GLN A 234 15.19 -13.87 17.18
C GLN A 234 14.36 -12.58 17.19
N PHE A 235 13.83 -12.21 18.38
CA PHE A 235 13.30 -10.87 18.59
C PHE A 235 14.46 -9.89 18.65
N GLU A 236 14.59 -9.02 17.66
CA GLU A 236 15.70 -8.06 17.54
C GLU A 236 15.16 -6.66 17.20
N PRO A 237 14.99 -5.75 18.19
CA PRO A 237 14.56 -4.38 17.94
C PRO A 237 15.75 -3.49 17.56
N ILE A 238 15.54 -2.61 16.59
CA ILE A 238 16.46 -1.53 16.19
C ILE A 238 15.70 -0.23 16.31
N LEU A 239 16.11 0.65 17.22
CA LEU A 239 15.59 2.01 17.30
C LEU A 239 16.55 2.92 16.55
N SER A 240 16.01 3.65 15.57
CA SER A 240 16.79 4.62 14.82
C SER A 240 17.34 5.71 15.75
N GLN A 241 18.63 5.99 15.64
CA GLN A 241 19.34 7.02 16.42
C GLN A 241 19.57 8.30 15.60
N SER A 242 19.17 8.33 14.32
CA SER A 242 19.35 9.49 13.45
C SER A 242 18.43 9.46 12.24
N ALA A 243 18.15 10.63 11.64
CA ALA A 243 17.40 10.71 10.39
C ALA A 243 18.02 9.86 9.26
N ALA A 244 19.35 9.83 9.15
CA ALA A 244 20.05 9.05 8.14
C ALA A 244 19.84 7.53 8.32
N GLN A 245 19.80 7.04 9.58
CA GLN A 245 19.49 5.64 9.84
C GLN A 245 18.01 5.34 9.54
N SER A 246 17.09 6.27 9.86
CA SER A 246 15.67 6.11 9.51
C SER A 246 15.47 6.02 7.99
N GLU A 247 16.17 6.86 7.22
CA GLU A 247 16.17 6.80 5.76
C GLU A 247 16.70 5.48 5.22
N GLN A 248 17.77 4.94 5.80
CA GLN A 248 18.33 3.63 5.41
C GLN A 248 17.34 2.48 5.66
N LEU A 249 16.66 2.47 6.81
CA LEU A 249 15.65 1.47 7.15
C LEU A 249 14.42 1.58 6.24
N TRP A 250 13.97 2.79 5.94
CA TRP A 250 12.91 3.03 4.97
C TRP A 250 13.31 2.62 3.54
N ALA A 251 14.53 2.89 3.13
CA ALA A 251 15.05 2.51 1.81
C ALA A 251 15.01 0.98 1.60
N LEU A 252 15.20 0.19 2.66
CA LEU A 252 15.03 -1.26 2.59
C LEU A 252 13.60 -1.63 2.17
N ARG A 253 12.58 -1.08 2.84
CA ARG A 253 11.16 -1.34 2.55
C ARG A 253 10.70 -0.77 1.21
N GLU A 254 11.15 0.43 0.86
CA GLU A 254 10.82 1.08 -0.41
C GLU A 254 11.54 0.42 -1.61
N GLY A 255 12.71 -0.19 -1.38
CA GLY A 255 13.53 -0.85 -2.40
C GLY A 255 13.01 -2.23 -2.85
N ILE A 256 12.29 -2.97 -1.99
CA ILE A 256 11.75 -4.31 -2.29
C ILE A 256 11.11 -4.41 -3.69
N PRO A 257 10.12 -3.59 -4.08
CA PRO A 257 9.46 -3.73 -5.38
C PRO A 257 10.43 -3.62 -6.57
N VAL A 258 11.47 -2.80 -6.43
CA VAL A 258 12.50 -2.59 -7.47
C VAL A 258 13.44 -3.79 -7.52
N HIS A 259 13.93 -4.26 -6.37
CA HIS A 259 14.81 -5.43 -6.30
C HIS A 259 14.14 -6.68 -6.87
N LEU A 260 12.89 -6.94 -6.48
CA LEU A 260 12.11 -8.07 -7.01
C LEU A 260 11.93 -7.96 -8.52
N ALA A 261 11.53 -6.80 -9.04
CA ALA A 261 11.34 -6.57 -10.47
C ALA A 261 12.64 -6.71 -11.28
N SER A 262 13.78 -6.35 -10.69
CA SER A 262 15.10 -6.49 -11.33
C SER A 262 15.60 -7.94 -11.36
N SER A 263 15.09 -8.80 -10.47
CA SER A 263 15.59 -10.17 -10.27
C SER A 263 15.02 -11.19 -11.26
N GLY A 264 13.86 -10.91 -11.89
CA GLY A 264 13.19 -11.89 -12.76
C GLY A 264 11.94 -11.35 -13.46
N LEU A 265 11.12 -12.27 -13.96
CA LEU A 265 9.76 -11.95 -14.42
C LEU A 265 8.82 -11.95 -13.21
N ILE A 266 8.10 -10.84 -12.99
CA ILE A 266 7.34 -10.60 -11.76
C ILE A 266 5.84 -10.56 -11.98
N TYR A 267 5.11 -11.32 -11.17
CA TYR A 267 3.67 -11.26 -11.04
C TYR A 267 3.33 -10.49 -9.77
N LYS A 268 2.59 -9.39 -9.93
CA LYS A 268 2.26 -8.46 -8.84
C LYS A 268 0.79 -8.56 -8.50
N TYR A 269 0.52 -8.84 -7.23
CA TYR A 269 -0.82 -8.81 -6.65
C TYR A 269 -0.81 -7.77 -5.54
N ASP A 270 -1.77 -6.85 -5.62
CA ASP A 270 -2.03 -5.82 -4.64
C ASP A 270 -3.43 -6.09 -4.13
N VAL A 271 -3.54 -6.66 -2.94
CA VAL A 271 -4.75 -7.27 -2.40
C VAL A 271 -4.94 -6.86 -0.96
N ALA A 272 -6.18 -6.82 -0.48
CA ALA A 272 -6.47 -6.45 0.92
C ALA A 272 -7.19 -7.58 1.65
N PHE A 273 -6.95 -7.70 2.95
CA PHE A 273 -7.59 -8.68 3.83
C PHE A 273 -7.88 -8.09 5.21
N PRO A 274 -8.81 -8.69 5.98
CA PRO A 274 -8.82 -8.51 7.43
C PRO A 274 -7.41 -8.80 7.99
N ILE A 275 -6.94 -7.95 8.91
CA ILE A 275 -5.54 -7.95 9.38
C ILE A 275 -5.08 -9.33 9.88
N HIS A 276 -5.95 -10.09 10.55
CA HIS A 276 -5.64 -11.45 11.04
C HIS A 276 -5.40 -12.50 9.93
N GLN A 277 -5.70 -12.18 8.67
CA GLN A 277 -5.50 -13.05 7.50
C GLN A 277 -4.46 -12.49 6.52
N PHE A 278 -3.78 -11.39 6.87
CA PHE A 278 -2.85 -10.66 6.00
C PHE A 278 -1.85 -11.58 5.28
N TYR A 279 -1.30 -12.58 5.98
CA TYR A 279 -0.22 -13.39 5.42
C TYR A 279 -0.68 -14.70 4.76
N GLY A 280 -1.92 -15.14 5.00
CA GLY A 280 -2.40 -16.45 4.55
C GLY A 280 -2.34 -16.64 3.03
N ILE A 281 -2.53 -15.56 2.26
CA ILE A 281 -2.43 -15.61 0.79
C ILE A 281 -1.02 -15.99 0.30
N VAL A 282 0.03 -15.58 1.02
CA VAL A 282 1.43 -15.89 0.67
C VAL A 282 1.68 -17.37 0.88
N GLU A 283 1.29 -17.90 2.04
CA GLU A 283 1.43 -19.32 2.39
C GLU A 283 0.64 -20.19 1.42
N HIS A 284 -0.59 -19.79 1.06
CA HIS A 284 -1.40 -20.45 0.06
C HIS A 284 -0.74 -20.47 -1.32
N THR A 285 -0.18 -19.34 -1.76
CA THR A 285 0.54 -19.24 -3.04
C THR A 285 1.78 -20.13 -3.05
N ARG A 286 2.54 -20.17 -1.94
CA ARG A 286 3.69 -21.08 -1.76
C ARG A 286 3.26 -22.54 -1.83
N GLU A 287 2.13 -22.89 -1.22
CA GLU A 287 1.56 -24.23 -1.33
C GLU A 287 1.23 -24.62 -2.77
N ILE A 288 0.53 -23.74 -3.51
CA ILE A 288 0.21 -23.99 -4.92
C ILE A 288 1.50 -24.23 -5.71
N LEU A 289 2.45 -23.29 -5.65
CA LEU A 289 3.62 -23.34 -6.52
C LEU A 289 4.60 -24.45 -6.15
N TYR A 290 4.91 -24.61 -4.85
CA TYR A 290 5.96 -25.53 -4.42
C TYR A 290 5.44 -26.96 -4.20
N ARG A 291 4.25 -27.14 -3.61
CA ARG A 291 3.68 -28.47 -3.36
C ARG A 291 2.96 -29.01 -4.59
N GLN A 292 2.02 -28.24 -5.14
CA GLN A 292 1.11 -28.75 -6.18
C GLN A 292 1.76 -28.69 -7.56
N GLN A 293 2.43 -27.59 -7.90
CA GLN A 293 3.09 -27.39 -9.19
C GLN A 293 4.54 -27.87 -9.23
N GLN A 294 5.08 -28.29 -8.08
CA GLN A 294 6.44 -28.79 -7.88
C GLN A 294 7.52 -27.83 -8.43
N MET A 295 7.29 -26.52 -8.34
CA MET A 295 8.26 -25.51 -8.76
C MET A 295 9.35 -25.37 -7.69
N SER A 296 10.59 -25.10 -8.12
CA SER A 296 11.70 -24.90 -7.19
C SER A 296 11.62 -23.52 -6.53
N PRO A 297 11.68 -23.40 -5.19
CA PRO A 297 11.76 -22.12 -4.49
C PRO A 297 13.04 -21.31 -4.82
N ASP A 298 14.08 -21.95 -5.37
CA ASP A 298 15.29 -21.26 -5.86
C ASP A 298 15.12 -20.70 -7.29
N GLU A 299 14.04 -21.07 -7.99
CA GLU A 299 13.72 -20.59 -9.34
C GLU A 299 12.52 -19.64 -9.34
N VAL A 300 11.55 -19.89 -8.48
CA VAL A 300 10.35 -19.07 -8.30
C VAL A 300 10.25 -18.67 -6.84
N ILE A 301 10.39 -17.38 -6.55
CA ILE A 301 10.22 -16.86 -5.19
C ILE A 301 8.81 -16.30 -4.99
N VAL A 302 8.20 -16.58 -3.84
CA VAL A 302 6.89 -16.06 -3.43
C VAL A 302 7.07 -15.29 -2.14
N VAL A 303 6.73 -14.00 -2.19
CA VAL A 303 6.99 -13.06 -1.10
C VAL A 303 5.78 -12.20 -0.80
N GLY A 304 5.65 -11.78 0.45
CA GLY A 304 4.62 -10.87 0.92
C GLY A 304 5.17 -9.78 1.82
N TYR A 305 4.79 -8.55 1.51
CA TYR A 305 5.08 -7.36 2.30
C TYR A 305 3.97 -6.34 2.09
N GLY A 306 3.87 -5.30 2.93
CA GLY A 306 2.89 -4.23 2.68
C GLY A 306 2.46 -3.44 3.92
N HIS A 307 1.39 -2.70 3.72
CA HIS A 307 0.77 -1.79 4.70
C HIS A 307 -0.14 -2.58 5.63
N PHE A 308 0.42 -3.06 6.75
CA PHE A 308 -0.28 -3.96 7.65
C PHE A 308 -1.42 -3.28 8.40
N GLY A 309 -1.23 -2.01 8.79
CA GLY A 309 -2.24 -1.21 9.48
C GLY A 309 -3.56 -1.09 8.70
N ASP A 310 -3.48 -1.20 7.37
CA ASP A 310 -4.60 -1.03 6.44
C ASP A 310 -5.04 -2.35 5.80
N GLY A 311 -4.40 -3.47 6.18
CA GLY A 311 -4.69 -4.80 5.64
C GLY A 311 -4.23 -5.02 4.20
N ASN A 312 -3.35 -4.17 3.65
CA ASN A 312 -2.89 -4.26 2.26
C ASN A 312 -1.62 -5.11 2.12
N VAL A 313 -1.71 -6.17 1.32
CA VAL A 313 -0.65 -7.14 1.03
C VAL A 313 -0.19 -6.99 -0.42
N HIS A 314 1.09 -6.72 -0.60
CA HIS A 314 1.77 -6.87 -1.89
C HIS A 314 2.33 -8.29 -2.01
N LEU A 315 1.51 -9.22 -2.51
CA LEU A 315 1.97 -10.54 -2.90
C LEU A 315 2.73 -10.43 -4.23
N ASN A 316 3.98 -10.87 -4.24
CA ASN A 316 4.78 -10.93 -5.46
C ASN A 316 5.28 -12.36 -5.68
N VAL A 317 5.16 -12.84 -6.91
CA VAL A 317 5.78 -14.08 -7.39
C VAL A 317 6.81 -13.70 -8.44
N VAL A 318 8.07 -14.09 -8.26
CA VAL A 318 9.15 -13.78 -9.21
C VAL A 318 9.73 -15.06 -9.76
N ASP A 319 9.59 -15.23 -11.08
CA ASP A 319 10.31 -16.24 -11.84
C ASP A 319 11.71 -15.72 -12.18
N LEU A 320 12.71 -16.21 -11.44
CA LEU A 320 14.12 -15.86 -11.61
C LEU A 320 14.70 -16.43 -12.92
N THR A 321 14.10 -17.50 -13.44
CA THR A 321 14.55 -18.15 -14.69
C THR A 321 13.97 -17.49 -15.93
N ARG A 322 12.86 -16.76 -15.79
CA ARG A 322 12.07 -16.15 -16.89
C ARG A 322 11.56 -17.18 -17.89
N SER A 323 11.38 -18.44 -17.46
CA SER A 323 11.09 -19.57 -18.35
C SER A 323 9.74 -20.24 -18.10
N TYR A 324 9.09 -20.00 -16.95
CA TYR A 324 7.85 -20.69 -16.60
C TYR A 324 6.65 -20.21 -17.42
N GLY A 325 6.57 -18.91 -17.74
CA GLY A 325 5.54 -18.33 -18.60
C GLY A 325 4.12 -18.80 -18.27
N GLU A 326 3.46 -19.40 -19.26
CA GLU A 326 2.07 -19.90 -19.18
C GLU A 326 1.81 -20.86 -18.00
N LYS A 327 2.81 -21.63 -17.55
CA LYS A 327 2.64 -22.53 -16.40
C LYS A 327 2.39 -21.74 -15.11
N LEU A 328 3.06 -20.60 -14.94
CA LEU A 328 2.81 -19.70 -13.80
C LEU A 328 1.48 -18.97 -13.95
N ASP A 329 1.15 -18.50 -15.15
CA ASP A 329 -0.15 -17.87 -15.43
C ASP A 329 -1.30 -18.79 -15.01
N ALA A 330 -1.28 -20.04 -15.48
CA ALA A 330 -2.32 -21.03 -15.18
C ALA A 330 -2.37 -21.45 -13.71
N ALA A 331 -1.24 -21.39 -12.99
CA ALA A 331 -1.19 -21.72 -11.57
C ALA A 331 -1.72 -20.59 -10.68
N LEU A 332 -1.55 -19.32 -11.10
CA LEU A 332 -1.88 -18.17 -10.28
C LEU A 332 -3.25 -17.57 -10.61
N TYR A 333 -3.68 -17.59 -11.88
CA TYR A 333 -4.95 -17.05 -12.33
C TYR A 333 -5.96 -18.16 -12.63
N PRO A 334 -7.19 -18.10 -12.06
CA PRO A 334 -7.71 -17.11 -11.12
C PRO A 334 -7.41 -17.40 -9.64
N ALA A 335 -6.68 -18.48 -9.32
CA ALA A 335 -6.54 -19.04 -7.97
C ALA A 335 -6.22 -18.01 -6.86
N VAL A 336 -5.29 -17.08 -7.10
CA VAL A 336 -4.94 -16.03 -6.13
C VAL A 336 -6.13 -15.11 -5.82
N TYR A 337 -6.91 -14.74 -6.84
CA TYR A 337 -8.09 -13.89 -6.68
C TYR A 337 -9.28 -14.64 -6.08
N GLU A 338 -9.43 -15.93 -6.39
CA GLU A 338 -10.43 -16.79 -5.75
C GLU A 338 -10.16 -16.93 -4.25
N TYR A 339 -8.89 -17.04 -3.85
CA TYR A 339 -8.52 -17.01 -2.44
C TYR A 339 -8.93 -15.69 -1.78
N CYS A 340 -8.70 -14.54 -2.45
CA CYS A 340 -9.16 -13.24 -1.94
C CYS A 340 -10.67 -13.25 -1.66
N ALA A 341 -11.48 -13.71 -2.64
CA ALA A 341 -12.93 -13.77 -2.51
C ALA A 341 -13.38 -14.68 -1.36
N ALA A 342 -12.77 -15.86 -1.23
CA ALA A 342 -13.12 -16.85 -0.22
C ALA A 342 -12.80 -16.40 1.22
N HIS A 343 -11.87 -15.46 1.39
CA HIS A 343 -11.35 -15.02 2.68
C HIS A 343 -11.77 -13.58 3.05
N GLY A 344 -12.82 -13.07 2.40
CA GLY A 344 -13.35 -11.73 2.66
C GLY A 344 -12.37 -10.59 2.30
N GLY A 345 -11.46 -10.85 1.36
CA GLY A 345 -10.49 -9.89 0.86
C GLY A 345 -10.94 -9.14 -0.39
N SER A 346 -10.07 -8.25 -0.86
CA SER A 346 -10.20 -7.50 -2.13
C SER A 346 -9.08 -7.87 -3.08
N ILE A 347 -9.39 -8.06 -4.37
CA ILE A 347 -8.39 -8.30 -5.43
C ILE A 347 -7.56 -7.04 -5.76
N SER A 348 -7.98 -5.88 -5.24
CA SER A 348 -7.28 -4.61 -5.40
C SER A 348 -7.41 -3.76 -4.16
N ALA A 349 -6.28 -3.46 -3.52
CA ALA A 349 -6.22 -2.58 -2.36
C ALA A 349 -6.04 -1.12 -2.79
N GLU A 350 -5.02 -0.83 -3.60
CA GLU A 350 -4.58 0.53 -3.93
C GLU A 350 -4.33 0.76 -5.43
N HIS A 351 -3.91 -0.26 -6.17
CA HIS A 351 -3.48 -0.10 -7.57
C HIS A 351 -4.62 0.07 -8.57
N GLY A 352 -5.87 -0.05 -8.12
CA GLY A 352 -7.05 -0.05 -8.97
C GLY A 352 -7.23 -1.32 -9.79
N VAL A 353 -8.27 -1.31 -10.61
CA VAL A 353 -8.71 -2.44 -11.43
C VAL A 353 -8.04 -2.42 -12.79
N GLY A 354 -8.04 -1.26 -13.45
CA GLY A 354 -7.44 -1.06 -14.77
C GLY A 354 -7.88 -2.09 -15.82
N LEU A 355 -6.96 -2.47 -16.69
CA LEU A 355 -7.19 -3.55 -17.66
C LEU A 355 -7.01 -4.93 -17.00
N GLN A 356 -5.98 -5.07 -16.16
CA GLN A 356 -5.51 -6.36 -15.64
C GLN A 356 -6.54 -7.07 -14.76
N LYS A 357 -7.24 -6.35 -13.89
CA LYS A 357 -8.15 -6.95 -12.89
C LYS A 357 -9.62 -6.88 -13.30
N ARG A 358 -9.92 -6.26 -14.44
CA ARG A 358 -11.29 -6.01 -14.95
C ARG A 358 -12.14 -7.28 -14.93
N ASP A 359 -11.60 -8.36 -15.49
CA ASP A 359 -12.34 -9.61 -15.67
C ASP A 359 -12.56 -10.35 -14.35
N TYR A 360 -11.82 -9.98 -13.31
CA TYR A 360 -11.90 -10.56 -11.96
C TYR A 360 -12.74 -9.72 -10.99
N LEU A 361 -13.28 -8.56 -11.40
CA LEU A 361 -14.00 -7.64 -10.49
C LEU A 361 -15.15 -8.31 -9.72
N HIS A 362 -15.80 -9.31 -10.33
CA HIS A 362 -16.86 -10.11 -9.74
C HIS A 362 -16.43 -10.91 -8.49
N LEU A 363 -15.12 -11.12 -8.29
CA LEU A 363 -14.56 -11.75 -7.11
C LEU A 363 -14.48 -10.80 -5.90
N SER A 364 -14.64 -9.49 -6.11
CA SER A 364 -14.65 -8.50 -5.01
C SER A 364 -15.93 -7.67 -4.92
N ARG A 365 -16.80 -7.73 -5.94
CA ARG A 365 -18.03 -6.93 -5.99
C ARG A 365 -19.18 -7.79 -6.47
N SER A 366 -20.35 -7.60 -5.85
CA SER A 366 -21.57 -8.28 -6.27
C SER A 366 -22.01 -7.85 -7.67
N GLN A 367 -22.84 -8.65 -8.32
CA GLN A 367 -23.36 -8.33 -9.65
C GLN A 367 -24.17 -7.02 -9.65
N GLU A 368 -24.95 -6.76 -8.59
CA GLU A 368 -25.74 -5.54 -8.43
C GLU A 368 -24.85 -4.30 -8.31
N THR A 369 -23.74 -4.45 -7.57
CA THR A 369 -22.75 -3.38 -7.39
C THR A 369 -22.04 -3.07 -8.72
N ILE A 370 -21.66 -4.10 -9.47
CA ILE A 370 -21.07 -3.94 -10.80
C ILE A 370 -22.07 -3.31 -11.78
N GLN A 371 -23.34 -3.72 -11.72
CA GLN A 371 -24.38 -3.16 -12.58
C GLN A 371 -24.58 -1.67 -12.31
N LEU A 372 -24.63 -1.26 -11.04
CA LEU A 372 -24.71 0.15 -10.69
C LEU A 372 -23.49 0.95 -11.22
N MET A 373 -22.28 0.40 -11.15
CA MET A 373 -21.11 1.06 -11.76
C MET A 373 -21.25 1.20 -13.28
N LYS A 374 -21.79 0.18 -13.96
CA LYS A 374 -22.09 0.24 -15.40
C LYS A 374 -23.13 1.30 -15.73
N ASP A 375 -24.16 1.46 -14.89
CA ASP A 375 -25.21 2.47 -15.07
C ASP A 375 -24.64 3.89 -14.90
N VAL A 376 -23.81 4.11 -13.87
CA VAL A 376 -23.09 5.38 -13.67
C VAL A 376 -22.17 5.67 -14.87
N LYS A 377 -21.40 4.68 -15.34
CA LYS A 377 -20.54 4.83 -16.53
C LYS A 377 -21.35 5.20 -17.77
N ALA A 378 -22.48 4.55 -18.01
CA ALA A 378 -23.34 4.83 -19.16
C ALA A 378 -23.95 6.24 -19.09
N MET A 379 -24.28 6.71 -17.88
CA MET A 379 -24.79 8.08 -17.67
C MET A 379 -23.70 9.14 -17.93
N MET A 380 -22.48 8.91 -17.43
CA MET A 380 -21.38 9.87 -17.51
C MET A 380 -20.67 9.88 -18.88
N ASP A 381 -20.62 8.73 -19.55
CA ASP A 381 -19.94 8.53 -20.84
C ASP A 381 -20.73 7.56 -21.73
N PRO A 382 -21.85 8.02 -22.32
CA PRO A 382 -22.74 7.17 -23.13
C PRO A 382 -22.07 6.63 -24.40
N ASN A 383 -21.04 7.30 -24.91
CA ASN A 383 -20.30 6.90 -26.10
C ASN A 383 -19.10 5.99 -25.79
N GLY A 384 -18.79 5.75 -24.51
CA GLY A 384 -17.68 4.90 -24.08
C GLY A 384 -16.30 5.39 -24.51
N ILE A 385 -16.11 6.70 -24.68
CA ILE A 385 -14.86 7.28 -25.19
C ILE A 385 -13.80 7.48 -24.10
N LEU A 386 -14.21 7.55 -22.84
CA LEU A 386 -13.31 7.75 -21.71
C LEU A 386 -12.74 6.41 -21.22
N ASN A 387 -11.45 6.22 -21.48
CA ASN A 387 -10.64 5.10 -21.00
C ASN A 387 -11.28 3.71 -21.24
N PRO A 388 -11.61 3.35 -22.50
CA PRO A 388 -12.32 2.12 -22.82
C PRO A 388 -11.52 0.87 -22.44
N TYR A 389 -12.23 -0.27 -22.35
CA TYR A 389 -11.70 -1.60 -22.06
C TYR A 389 -11.19 -1.83 -20.64
N LYS A 390 -11.36 -0.88 -19.72
CA LYS A 390 -10.79 -0.92 -18.36
C LYS A 390 -11.88 -0.83 -17.29
N VAL A 391 -11.50 -1.19 -16.07
CA VAL A 391 -12.26 -1.15 -14.81
C VAL A 391 -13.49 -2.05 -14.80
N LEU A 392 -14.45 -1.85 -15.70
CA LEU A 392 -15.71 -2.59 -15.72
C LEU A 392 -15.64 -3.77 -16.71
N PRO A 393 -16.19 -4.94 -16.36
CA PRO A 393 -16.28 -6.08 -17.28
C PRO A 393 -16.94 -5.68 -18.61
N LEU A 394 -16.38 -6.20 -19.72
CA LEU A 394 -16.94 -6.00 -21.05
C LEU A 394 -18.39 -6.52 -21.12
N ARG A 395 -19.17 -5.93 -22.03
CA ARG A 395 -20.55 -6.35 -22.28
C ARG A 395 -20.59 -7.64 -23.10
#